data_AF-A0A212S7S1-F1
#
_entry.id   AF-A0A212S7S1-F1
#
_cell.length_a   1.000
_cell.length_b   1.000
_cell.length_c   1.000
_cell.angle_alpha   90.00
_cell.angle_beta   90.00
_cell.angle_gamma   90.00
#
_symmetry.space_group_name_H-M   'P 1'
#
loop_
_entity.id
_entity.type
_entity.pdbx_description
1 polymer ?
#
loop_
_entity_poly.entity_id
_entity_poly.type
_entity_poly.pdbx_seq_one_letter_code
_entity_poly.pdbx_strand_id
1 'polypeptide(L)'
;MSFNLDEFKPLASVLLQQGAPLLARALLGPFGGMIAGAVVPSLVEAFGLPADASPADIATAASKDDSAADKLAAIQAQHQDLLDWAQKAMDANQAALAAEPSFWGRLYVGGWRPAMGWLGVAVIGREVGYYAMLKGPLPFETLSLIVGLWCGLAGIRSVEMVRGVARTALATVAKRAVR
;
A
#
# COMPACT_ATOMS: atom_id res chain seq x y z
N MET A 1 -12.99 11.12 -0.97
CA MET A 1 -13.46 9.92 -1.69
C MET A 1 -13.00 8.69 -0.91
N SER A 2 -13.93 7.85 -0.46
CA SER A 2 -13.59 6.55 0.13
C SER A 2 -13.22 5.58 -0.99
N PHE A 3 -12.01 5.04 -0.96
CA PHE A 3 -11.59 4.01 -1.91
C PHE A 3 -12.29 2.69 -1.57
N ASN A 4 -13.20 2.23 -2.43
CA ASN A 4 -13.91 0.98 -2.25
C ASN A 4 -13.28 -0.14 -3.11
N LEU A 5 -12.55 -1.05 -2.46
CA LEU A 5 -11.90 -2.19 -3.12
C LEU A 5 -12.89 -3.10 -3.87
N ASP A 6 -14.16 -3.14 -3.45
CA ASP A 6 -15.17 -3.97 -4.11
C ASP A 6 -15.48 -3.52 -5.53
N GLU A 7 -15.30 -2.23 -5.83
CA GLU A 7 -15.52 -1.65 -7.17
C GLU A 7 -14.46 -2.12 -8.18
N PHE A 8 -13.28 -2.53 -7.69
CA PHE A 8 -12.17 -3.01 -8.53
C PHE A 8 -12.20 -4.52 -8.78
N LYS A 9 -13.09 -5.28 -8.11
CA LYS A 9 -13.21 -6.73 -8.31
C LYS A 9 -13.54 -7.13 -9.75
N PRO A 10 -14.50 -6.48 -10.45
CA PRO A 10 -14.81 -6.81 -11.84
C PRO A 10 -13.62 -6.55 -12.76
N LEU A 11 -12.93 -5.42 -12.56
CA LEU A 11 -11.75 -5.05 -13.32
C LEU A 11 -10.60 -6.05 -13.11
N ALA A 12 -10.30 -6.39 -11.85
CA ALA A 12 -9.25 -7.35 -11.53
C ALA A 12 -9.53 -8.74 -12.13
N SER A 13 -10.80 -9.17 -12.19
CA SER A 13 -11.19 -10.42 -12.87
C SER A 13 -10.87 -10.37 -14.36
N VAL A 14 -11.23 -9.29 -15.06
CA VAL A 14 -10.94 -9.11 -16.49
C VAL A 14 -9.44 -9.03 -16.74
N LEU A 15 -8.70 -8.28 -15.91
CA LEU A 15 -7.24 -8.19 -15.99
C LEU A 15 -6.57 -9.57 -15.86
N LEU A 16 -7.07 -10.44 -14.98
CA LEU A 16 -6.58 -11.82 -14.87
C LEU A 16 -6.86 -12.63 -16.13
N GLN A 17 -8.07 -12.51 -16.69
CA GLN A 17 -8.46 -13.22 -17.91
C GLN A 17 -7.64 -12.76 -19.12
N GLN A 18 -7.31 -11.47 -19.18
CA GLN A 18 -6.53 -10.86 -20.26
C GLN A 18 -5.01 -10.94 -20.05
N GLY A 19 -4.54 -11.75 -19.08
CA GLY A 19 -3.10 -12.04 -18.92
C GLY A 19 -2.30 -10.98 -18.16
N ALA A 20 -2.95 -10.08 -17.39
CA ALA A 20 -2.31 -9.05 -16.58
C ALA A 20 -2.42 -9.31 -15.05
N PRO A 21 -1.86 -10.43 -14.54
CA PRO A 21 -2.06 -10.85 -13.16
C PRO A 21 -1.41 -9.94 -12.12
N LEU A 22 -0.31 -9.25 -12.47
CA LEU A 22 0.35 -8.31 -11.53
C LEU A 22 -0.52 -7.07 -11.30
N LEU A 23 -1.18 -6.55 -12.34
CA LEU A 23 -2.11 -5.43 -12.19
C LEU A 23 -3.30 -5.82 -11.32
N ALA A 24 -3.90 -6.98 -11.60
CA ALA A 24 -5.04 -7.47 -10.84
C ALA A 24 -4.71 -7.66 -9.35
N ARG A 25 -3.55 -8.28 -9.04
CA ARG A 25 -3.09 -8.47 -7.66
C ARG A 25 -2.78 -7.15 -6.98
N ALA A 26 -2.10 -6.23 -7.65
CA ALA A 26 -1.72 -4.95 -7.09
C ALA A 26 -2.96 -4.07 -6.79
N LEU A 27 -3.98 -4.08 -7.65
CA LEU A 27 -5.23 -3.34 -7.47
C LEU A 27 -6.08 -3.86 -6.31
N LEU A 28 -6.12 -5.18 -6.09
CA LEU A 28 -6.83 -5.78 -4.96
C LEU A 28 -6.00 -5.86 -3.68
N GLY A 29 -4.72 -5.47 -3.75
CA GLY A 29 -3.78 -5.54 -2.65
C GLY A 29 -3.96 -4.41 -1.63
N PRO A 30 -3.19 -4.45 -0.52
CA PRO A 30 -3.22 -3.41 0.52
C PRO A 30 -2.77 -2.03 0.01
N PHE A 31 -2.12 -1.96 -1.15
CA PHE A 31 -1.71 -0.73 -1.82
C PHE A 31 -2.61 -0.38 -3.01
N GLY A 32 -3.76 -1.04 -3.15
CA GLY A 32 -4.67 -0.91 -4.28
C GLY A 32 -5.06 0.52 -4.60
N GLY A 33 -5.30 1.37 -3.58
CA GLY A 33 -5.63 2.79 -3.79
C GLY A 33 -4.52 3.61 -4.43
N MET A 34 -3.26 3.35 -4.05
CA MET A 34 -2.10 4.02 -4.64
C MET A 34 -1.85 3.52 -6.06
N ILE A 35 -1.92 2.20 -6.27
CA ILE A 35 -1.75 1.58 -7.59
C ILE A 35 -2.85 2.05 -8.54
N ALA A 36 -4.10 2.10 -8.08
CA ALA A 36 -5.21 2.61 -8.87
C ALA A 36 -4.98 4.06 -9.30
N GLY A 37 -4.48 4.93 -8.42
CA GLY A 37 -4.16 6.32 -8.75
C GLY A 37 -3.11 6.47 -9.86
N ALA A 38 -2.18 5.53 -9.99
CA ALA A 38 -1.15 5.54 -11.04
C ALA A 38 -1.59 4.84 -12.33
N VAL A 39 -2.33 3.73 -12.22
CA VAL A 39 -2.62 2.83 -13.35
C VAL A 39 -3.97 3.11 -14.01
N VAL A 40 -4.98 3.55 -13.25
CA VAL A 40 -6.32 3.83 -13.81
C VAL A 40 -6.29 4.87 -14.93
N PRO A 41 -5.53 5.98 -14.84
CA PRO A 41 -5.42 6.92 -15.96
C PRO A 41 -4.87 6.28 -17.23
N SER A 42 -3.84 5.43 -17.12
CA SER A 42 -3.26 4.70 -18.26
C SER A 42 -4.24 3.69 -18.86
N LEU A 43 -5.05 3.03 -18.03
CA LEU A 43 -6.10 2.12 -18.50
C LEU A 43 -7.19 2.89 -19.25
N VAL A 44 -7.65 4.02 -18.70
CA VAL A 44 -8.65 4.88 -19.33
C VAL A 44 -8.15 5.37 -20.69
N GLU A 45 -6.91 5.84 -20.77
CA GLU A 45 -6.28 6.29 -22.01
C GLU A 45 -6.16 5.16 -23.04
N ALA A 46 -5.65 3.99 -22.65
CA ALA A 46 -5.43 2.87 -23.56
C ALA A 46 -6.73 2.29 -24.16
N PHE A 47 -7.85 2.41 -23.43
CA PHE A 47 -9.17 2.00 -23.88
C PHE A 47 -10.02 3.14 -24.45
N GLY A 48 -9.48 4.36 -24.56
CA GLY A 48 -10.18 5.52 -25.13
C GLY A 48 -11.42 5.94 -24.35
N LEU A 49 -11.40 5.74 -23.03
CA LEU A 49 -12.50 6.05 -22.13
C LEU A 49 -12.41 7.50 -21.61
N PRO A 50 -13.53 8.08 -21.14
CA PRO A 50 -13.48 9.40 -20.50
C PRO A 50 -12.74 9.34 -19.15
N ALA A 51 -12.15 10.47 -18.74
CA ALA A 51 -11.29 10.56 -17.54
C ALA A 51 -11.98 10.19 -16.22
N ASP A 52 -13.32 10.23 -16.18
CA ASP A 52 -14.18 9.87 -15.06
C ASP A 52 -14.78 8.46 -15.19
N ALA A 53 -14.33 7.65 -16.15
CA ALA A 53 -14.80 6.28 -16.35
C ALA A 53 -14.62 5.44 -15.08
N SER A 54 -15.66 4.69 -14.73
CA SER A 54 -15.63 3.84 -13.55
C SER A 54 -14.75 2.60 -13.79
N PRO A 55 -14.25 1.93 -12.73
CA PRO A 55 -13.54 0.66 -12.89
C PRO A 55 -14.35 -0.41 -13.64
N ALA A 56 -15.68 -0.39 -13.54
CA ALA A 56 -16.57 -1.29 -14.28
C ALA A 56 -16.61 -0.97 -15.79
N ASP A 57 -16.54 0.30 -16.17
CA ASP A 57 -16.47 0.71 -17.59
C ASP A 57 -15.15 0.26 -18.20
N ILE A 58 -14.03 0.41 -17.47
CA ILE A 58 -12.71 -0.07 -17.87
C ILE A 58 -12.73 -1.59 -18.04
N ALA A 59 -13.31 -2.32 -17.08
CA ALA A 59 -13.45 -3.77 -17.17
C ALA A 59 -14.24 -4.19 -18.41
N THR A 60 -15.33 -3.46 -18.70
CA THR A 60 -16.18 -3.73 -19.86
C THR A 60 -15.44 -3.46 -21.17
N ALA A 61 -14.72 -2.34 -21.27
CA ALA A 61 -13.92 -2.01 -22.45
C ALA A 61 -12.82 -3.05 -22.69
N ALA A 62 -12.08 -3.42 -21.64
CA ALA A 62 -11.04 -4.45 -21.71
C ALA A 62 -11.59 -5.85 -22.07
N SER A 63 -12.84 -6.17 -21.71
CA SER A 63 -13.45 -7.47 -22.08
C SER A 63 -13.90 -7.55 -23.53
N LYS A 64 -14.07 -6.41 -24.20
CA LYS A 64 -14.56 -6.31 -25.59
C LYS A 64 -13.46 -5.98 -26.60
N ASP A 65 -12.24 -5.74 -26.12
CA ASP A 65 -11.12 -5.34 -26.95
C ASP A 65 -10.22 -6.55 -27.24
N ASP A 66 -10.13 -6.93 -28.51
CA ASP A 66 -9.29 -8.06 -28.97
C ASP A 66 -7.79 -7.80 -28.74
N SER A 67 -7.39 -6.53 -28.58
CA SER A 67 -6.02 -6.10 -28.29
C SER A 67 -5.78 -5.80 -26.80
N ALA A 68 -6.73 -6.13 -25.91
CA ALA A 68 -6.63 -5.85 -24.49
C ALA A 68 -5.36 -6.42 -23.86
N ALA A 69 -4.99 -7.66 -24.21
CA ALA A 69 -3.78 -8.30 -23.67
C ALA A 69 -2.51 -7.50 -23.97
N ASP A 70 -2.33 -7.03 -25.21
CA ASP A 70 -1.16 -6.26 -25.63
C ASP A 70 -1.12 -4.88 -24.94
N LYS A 71 -2.26 -4.20 -24.86
CA LYS A 71 -2.39 -2.92 -24.17
C LYS A 71 -2.07 -3.04 -22.69
N LEU A 72 -2.60 -4.07 -22.03
CA LEU A 72 -2.35 -4.32 -20.62
C LEU A 72 -0.90 -4.72 -20.35
N ALA A 73 -0.27 -5.48 -21.25
CA ALA A 73 1.16 -5.79 -21.16
C ALA A 73 2.03 -4.52 -21.28
N ALA A 74 1.67 -3.60 -22.18
CA ALA A 74 2.36 -2.32 -22.29
C ALA A 74 2.21 -1.46 -21.03
N ILE A 75 1.01 -1.41 -20.44
CA ILE A 75 0.76 -0.70 -19.16
C ILE A 75 1.54 -1.37 -18.02
N GLN A 76 1.60 -2.70 -17.98
CA GLN A 76 2.41 -3.42 -17.00
C GLN A 76 3.90 -3.08 -17.11
N ALA A 77 4.43 -3.03 -18.34
CA ALA A 77 5.82 -2.65 -18.58
C ALA A 77 6.09 -1.20 -18.18
N GLN A 78 5.15 -0.28 -18.47
CA GLN A 78 5.26 1.13 -18.10
C GLN A 78 5.32 1.33 -16.57
N HIS A 79 4.56 0.52 -15.82
CA HIS A 79 4.47 0.62 -14.36
C HIS A 79 5.23 -0.50 -13.64
N GLN A 80 6.19 -1.15 -14.31
CA GLN A 80 6.84 -2.35 -13.80
C GLN A 80 7.53 -2.10 -12.45
N ASP A 81 8.25 -0.99 -12.29
CA ASP A 81 8.92 -0.65 -11.02
C ASP A 81 7.94 -0.51 -9.84
N LEU A 82 6.78 0.10 -10.10
CA LEU A 82 5.73 0.27 -9.09
C LEU A 82 5.09 -1.07 -8.73
N LEU A 83 4.83 -1.92 -9.71
CA LEU A 83 4.25 -3.26 -9.52
C LEU A 83 5.24 -4.19 -8.81
N ASP A 84 6.52 -4.14 -9.15
CA ASP A 84 7.59 -4.89 -8.49
C ASP A 84 7.76 -4.46 -7.03
N TRP A 85 7.70 -3.15 -6.77
CA TRP A 85 7.70 -2.63 -5.41
C TRP A 85 6.48 -3.15 -4.62
N ALA A 86 5.28 -3.08 -5.21
CA ALA A 86 4.06 -3.54 -4.55
C ALA A 86 4.10 -5.04 -4.26
N GLN A 87 4.60 -5.85 -5.21
CA GLN A 87 4.78 -7.28 -5.05
C GLN A 87 5.77 -7.60 -3.93
N LYS A 88 6.95 -6.95 -3.93
CA LYS A 88 7.95 -7.12 -2.85
C LYS A 88 7.39 -6.75 -1.48
N ALA A 89 6.58 -5.68 -1.40
CA ALA A 89 5.94 -5.27 -0.15
C ALA A 89 4.87 -6.28 0.31
N MET A 90 4.11 -6.87 -0.62
CA MET A 90 3.14 -7.94 -0.32
C MET A 90 3.85 -9.21 0.15
N ASP A 91 4.93 -9.63 -0.52
CA ASP A 91 5.71 -10.81 -0.16
C ASP A 91 6.38 -10.63 1.21
N ALA A 92 6.92 -9.44 1.49
CA ALA A 92 7.48 -9.11 2.81
C ALA A 92 6.42 -9.15 3.91
N ASN A 93 5.21 -8.65 3.64
CA ASN A 93 4.10 -8.73 4.58
C ASN A 93 3.62 -10.16 4.80
N GLN A 94 3.51 -10.97 3.75
CA GLN A 94 3.14 -12.39 3.87
C GLN A 94 4.21 -13.18 4.64
N ALA A 95 5.48 -12.94 4.37
CA ALA A 95 6.58 -13.55 5.09
C ALA A 95 6.57 -13.14 6.58
N ALA A 96 6.26 -11.88 6.88
CA ALA A 96 6.12 -11.40 8.25
C ALA A 96 4.90 -11.99 8.99
N LEU A 97 3.80 -12.25 8.27
CA LEU A 97 2.60 -12.91 8.81
C LEU A 97 2.81 -14.41 9.02
N ALA A 98 3.60 -15.05 8.16
CA ALA A 98 3.92 -16.48 8.24
C ALA A 98 5.03 -16.78 9.27
N ALA A 99 5.85 -15.80 9.63
CA ALA A 99 6.83 -15.94 10.69
C ALA A 99 6.11 -15.99 12.05
N GLU A 100 6.43 -16.98 12.90
CA GLU A 100 5.94 -17.00 14.28
C GLU A 100 6.29 -15.66 14.94
N PRO A 101 5.31 -14.96 15.55
CA PRO A 101 5.57 -13.66 16.11
C PRO A 101 6.46 -13.86 17.33
N SER A 102 7.73 -13.50 17.16
CA SER A 102 8.69 -13.37 18.25
C SER A 102 8.06 -12.58 19.40
N PHE A 103 8.55 -12.77 20.63
CA PHE A 103 8.08 -12.01 21.80
C PHE A 103 7.97 -10.50 21.48
N TRP A 104 8.98 -9.95 20.79
CA TRP A 104 9.01 -8.56 20.33
C TRP A 104 7.98 -8.23 19.24
N GLY A 105 7.67 -9.19 18.36
CA GLY A 105 6.59 -9.08 17.37
C GLY A 105 5.21 -9.02 18.03
N ARG A 106 4.95 -9.85 19.05
CA ARG A 106 3.70 -9.82 19.83
C ARG A 106 3.55 -8.54 20.62
N LEU A 107 4.60 -8.08 21.29
CA LEU A 107 4.60 -6.80 22.02
C LEU A 107 4.34 -5.61 21.08
N TYR A 108 4.87 -5.68 19.85
CA TYR A 108 4.66 -4.66 18.84
C TYR A 108 3.22 -4.63 18.31
N VAL A 109 2.69 -5.78 17.87
CA VAL A 109 1.34 -5.85 17.29
C VAL A 109 0.26 -5.66 18.37
N GLY A 110 0.45 -6.25 19.55
CA GLY A 110 -0.54 -6.20 20.64
C GLY A 110 -0.42 -4.97 21.55
N GLY A 111 0.77 -4.38 21.68
CA GLY A 111 1.00 -3.24 22.58
C GLY A 111 1.28 -1.95 21.83
N TRP A 112 2.34 -1.93 21.02
CA TRP A 112 2.86 -0.70 20.42
C TRP A 112 1.96 -0.13 19.31
N ARG A 113 1.46 -0.95 18.37
CA ARG A 113 0.59 -0.48 17.27
C ARG A 113 -0.72 0.12 17.78
N PRO A 114 -1.45 -0.54 18.71
CA PRO A 114 -2.64 0.06 19.31
C PRO A 114 -2.30 1.34 20.07
N ALA A 115 -1.22 1.36 20.87
CA ALA A 115 -0.81 2.56 21.60
C ALA A 115 -0.48 3.74 20.67
N MET A 116 0.23 3.50 19.57
CA MET A 116 0.54 4.54 18.56
C MET A 116 -0.69 4.98 17.77
N GLY A 117 -1.64 4.07 17.51
CA GLY A 117 -2.93 4.39 16.92
C GLY A 117 -3.77 5.30 17.83
N TRP A 118 -3.84 4.98 19.12
CA TRP A 118 -4.48 5.82 20.13
C TRP A 118 -3.80 7.17 20.30
N LEU A 119 -2.47 7.23 20.17
CA LEU A 119 -1.72 8.49 20.17
C LEU A 119 -2.13 9.37 18.98
N GLY A 120 -2.31 8.79 17.79
CA GLY A 120 -2.84 9.52 16.64
C GLY A 120 -4.26 10.05 16.88
N VAL A 121 -5.14 9.25 17.48
CA VAL A 121 -6.50 9.68 17.88
C VAL A 121 -6.46 10.79 18.92
N ALA A 122 -5.55 10.71 19.90
CA ALA A 122 -5.37 11.73 20.92
C ALA A 122 -4.87 13.06 20.33
N VAL A 123 -3.97 13.01 19.35
CA VAL A 123 -3.54 14.20 18.59
C VAL A 123 -4.73 14.79 17.86
N ILE A 124 -5.43 14.01 17.02
CA ILE A 124 -6.60 14.50 16.27
C ILE A 124 -7.70 15.04 17.20
N GLY A 125 -7.99 14.35 18.30
CA GLY A 125 -8.98 14.78 19.29
C GLY A 125 -8.60 16.09 19.98
N ARG A 126 -7.31 16.29 20.29
CA ARG A 126 -6.78 17.56 20.78
C ARG A 126 -6.88 18.67 19.72
N GLU A 127 -6.57 18.38 18.46
CA GLU A 127 -6.70 19.32 17.34
C GLU A 127 -8.15 19.79 17.18
N VAL A 128 -9.11 18.84 17.15
CA VAL A 128 -10.54 19.14 17.05
C VAL A 128 -11.03 19.93 18.26
N GLY A 129 -10.62 19.56 19.48
CA GLY A 129 -10.99 20.27 20.70
C GLY A 129 -10.43 21.69 20.75
N TYR A 130 -9.18 21.89 20.31
CA TYR A 130 -8.54 23.20 20.27
C TYR A 130 -9.17 24.11 19.20
N TYR A 131 -9.47 23.56 18.02
CA TYR A 131 -10.15 24.29 16.96
C TYR A 131 -11.57 24.71 17.36
N ALA A 132 -12.27 23.83 18.09
CA ALA A 132 -13.59 24.12 18.65
C ALA A 132 -13.56 25.19 19.75
N MET A 133 -12.47 25.29 20.53
CA MET A 133 -12.36 26.25 21.64
C MET A 133 -11.76 27.61 21.26
N LEU A 134 -10.82 27.68 20.32
CA LEU A 134 -10.00 28.88 20.10
C LEU A 134 -10.11 29.53 18.71
N LYS A 135 -10.91 28.98 17.78
CA LYS A 135 -11.16 29.55 16.43
C LYS A 135 -9.88 30.03 15.70
N GLY A 136 -8.76 29.32 15.82
CA GLY A 136 -7.50 29.71 15.17
C GLY A 136 -6.60 28.51 14.90
N PRO A 137 -5.71 28.61 13.88
CA PRO A 137 -4.73 27.57 13.59
C PRO A 137 -3.70 27.47 14.72
N LEU A 138 -3.31 26.24 15.07
CA LEU A 138 -2.31 25.98 16.10
C LEU A 138 -0.91 26.49 15.69
N PRO A 139 -0.08 26.92 16.66
CA PRO A 139 1.33 27.19 16.41
C PRO A 139 2.03 25.90 15.95
N PHE A 140 2.56 25.95 14.73
CA PHE A 140 3.19 24.83 14.02
C PHE A 140 4.30 24.17 14.85
N GLU A 141 4.96 24.92 15.75
CA GLU A 141 6.00 24.41 16.63
C GLU A 141 5.51 23.24 17.50
N THR A 142 4.26 23.28 17.99
CA THR A 142 3.74 22.25 18.90
C THR A 142 3.35 20.97 18.15
N LEU A 143 2.77 21.13 16.95
CA LEU A 143 2.44 20.02 16.04
C LEU A 143 3.71 19.33 15.52
N SER A 144 4.73 20.12 15.17
CA SER A 144 5.99 19.60 14.63
C SER A 144 6.77 18.74 15.62
N LEU A 145 6.69 19.01 16.93
CA LEU A 145 7.33 18.20 17.96
C LEU A 145 6.63 16.85 18.14
N ILE A 146 5.30 16.83 18.17
CA ILE A 146 4.54 15.59 18.37
C ILE A 146 4.63 14.73 17.10
N VAL A 147 4.44 15.32 15.93
CA VAL A 147 4.58 14.63 14.63
C VAL A 147 6.04 14.22 14.42
N GLY A 148 7.01 15.06 14.76
CA GLY A 148 8.44 14.75 14.66
C GLY A 148 8.86 13.60 15.57
N LEU A 149 8.38 13.57 16.81
CA LEU A 149 8.59 12.44 17.73
C LEU A 149 7.91 11.17 17.21
N TRP A 150 6.70 11.29 16.66
CA TRP A 150 5.94 10.18 16.10
C TRP A 150 6.63 9.59 14.85
N CYS A 151 7.05 10.43 13.91
CA CYS A 151 7.81 10.06 12.72
C CYS A 151 9.20 9.54 13.08
N GLY A 152 9.87 10.11 14.08
CA GLY A 152 11.17 9.65 14.57
C GLY A 152 11.09 8.25 15.17
N LEU A 153 10.11 8.00 16.05
CA LEU A 153 9.90 6.69 16.66
C LEU A 153 9.40 5.63 15.65
N ALA A 154 8.54 6.03 14.71
CA ALA A 154 8.12 5.16 13.61
C ALA A 154 9.29 4.83 12.67
N GLY A 155 10.09 5.83 12.29
CA GLY A 155 11.24 5.71 11.40
C GLY A 155 12.38 4.87 11.97
N ILE A 156 12.75 5.08 13.23
CA ILE A 156 13.78 4.28 13.93
C ILE A 156 13.41 2.80 13.89
N ARG A 157 12.13 2.47 14.06
CA ARG A 157 11.69 1.07 14.10
C ARG A 157 11.51 0.44 12.72
N SER A 158 11.13 1.22 11.70
CA SER A 158 11.20 0.78 10.30
C SER A 158 12.63 0.42 9.90
N VAL A 159 13.62 1.21 10.34
CA VAL A 159 15.04 0.92 10.12
C VAL A 159 15.50 -0.32 10.87
N GLU A 160 15.04 -0.54 12.11
CA GLU A 160 15.35 -1.77 12.87
C GLU A 160 14.71 -3.02 12.27
N MET A 161 13.48 -2.93 11.74
CA MET A 161 12.87 -4.04 11.02
C MET A 161 13.59 -4.34 9.71
N VAL A 162 13.96 -3.32 8.92
CA VAL A 162 14.73 -3.52 7.68
C VAL A 162 16.11 -4.12 7.97
N ARG A 163 16.80 -3.65 9.01
CA ARG A 163 18.10 -4.23 9.45
C ARG A 163 17.95 -5.62 10.05
N GLY A 164 16.87 -5.88 10.78
CA GLY A 164 16.53 -7.18 11.34
C GLY A 164 16.28 -8.21 10.25
N VAL A 165 15.45 -7.87 9.26
CA VAL A 165 15.16 -8.68 8.06
C VAL A 165 16.42 -8.92 7.23
N ALA A 166 17.27 -7.91 7.04
CA ALA A 166 18.55 -8.08 6.36
C ALA A 166 19.48 -9.06 7.08
N ARG A 167 19.54 -9.03 8.42
CA ARG A 167 20.35 -9.97 9.22
C ARG A 167 19.81 -11.40 9.17
N THR A 168 18.50 -11.61 9.23
CA THR A 168 17.91 -12.95 9.12
C THR A 168 18.03 -13.52 7.71
N ALA A 169 17.89 -12.67 6.68
CA ALA A 169 18.12 -13.08 5.29
C ALA A 169 19.57 -13.54 5.06
N LEU A 170 20.56 -12.75 5.52
CA LEU A 170 21.98 -13.10 5.43
C LEU A 170 22.33 -14.38 6.20
N ALA A 171 21.78 -14.55 7.41
CA ALA A 171 22.01 -15.77 8.21
C ALA A 171 21.43 -17.04 7.53
N THR A 172 20.32 -16.90 6.81
CA THR A 172 19.67 -18.00 6.09
C THR A 172 20.44 -18.38 4.83
N VAL A 173 20.95 -17.38 4.09
CA VAL A 173 21.83 -17.60 2.94
C VAL A 173 23.15 -18.25 3.37
N ALA A 174 23.76 -17.77 4.45
CA ALA A 174 24.99 -18.35 5.00
C ALA A 174 24.80 -19.82 5.43
N LYS A 175 23.65 -20.18 6.02
CA LYS A 175 23.34 -21.58 6.37
C LYS A 175 23.14 -22.49 5.16
N ARG A 176 22.66 -21.96 4.03
CA ARG A 176 22.51 -22.72 2.78
C ARG A 176 23.83 -22.92 2.04
N ALA A 177 24.77 -21.98 2.16
CA ALA A 177 26.08 -22.05 1.52
C ALA A 177 27.06 -23.05 2.16
N VAL A 178 26.74 -23.55 3.37
CA VAL A 178 27.58 -24.50 4.14
C VAL A 178 27.06 -25.95 4.04
N ARG A 179 26.06 -26.21 3.20
CA ARG A 179 25.61 -27.56 2.83
C ARG A 179 25.96 -27.85 1.38
#